data_AF-A0A531MQD5-F1
#
_entry.id   AF-A0A531MQD5-F1
#
_cell.length_a   1.000
_cell.length_b   1.000
_cell.length_c   1.000
_cell.angle_alpha   90.00
_cell.angle_beta   90.00
_cell.angle_gamma   90.00
#
_symmetry.space_group_name_H-M   'P 1'
#
loop_
_entity.id
_entity.type
_entity.pdbx_description
1 polymer ?
#
loop_
_entity_poly.entity_id
_entity_poly.type
_entity_poly.pdbx_seq_one_letter_code
_entity_poly.pdbx_strand_id
1 'polypeptide(L)'
;LALFKVGDYAAAGIPMMPNVAGKASTRKQIFAYSLLLAPIGVLPWMLGFASAFYGIASAALGAGFIWHAWTVLVVADKETKPAKALFAFSIFYLFAIFAILLADTVATRAFMSAGG
;
A
#
# COMPACT_ATOMS: atom_id res chain seq x y z
N LEU A 1 -7.44 3.81 8.33
CA LEU A 1 -8.32 4.87 8.89
C LEU A 1 -9.74 4.37 9.14
N ALA A 2 -10.40 3.81 8.12
CA ALA A 2 -11.81 3.42 8.17
C ALA A 2 -12.17 2.51 9.37
N LEU A 3 -11.36 1.47 9.67
CA LEU A 3 -11.69 0.48 10.70
C LEU A 3 -11.52 0.96 12.16
N PHE A 4 -10.79 2.04 12.43
CA PHE A 4 -10.50 2.48 13.80
C PHE A 4 -11.05 3.86 14.17
N LYS A 5 -11.41 4.71 13.21
CA LYS A 5 -12.17 5.96 13.47
C LYS A 5 -13.68 5.80 13.30
N VAL A 6 -14.17 4.56 13.14
CA VAL A 6 -15.60 4.23 12.98
C VAL A 6 -16.51 5.00 13.94
N GLY A 7 -16.15 5.06 15.23
CA GLY A 7 -16.96 5.72 16.26
C GLY A 7 -17.04 7.23 16.07
N ASP A 8 -15.92 7.90 15.80
CA ASP A 8 -15.87 9.35 15.60
C ASP A 8 -16.67 9.76 14.34
N TYR A 9 -16.56 8.99 13.26
CA TYR A 9 -17.32 9.24 12.03
C TYR A 9 -18.80 8.90 12.17
N ALA A 10 -19.15 7.86 12.95
CA ALA A 10 -20.54 7.53 13.25
C ALA A 10 -21.20 8.63 14.10
N ALA A 11 -20.48 9.15 15.10
CA ALA A 11 -20.95 10.26 15.93
C ALA A 11 -21.15 11.56 15.12
N ALA A 12 -20.36 11.76 14.06
CA ALA A 12 -20.51 12.87 13.11
C ALA A 12 -21.55 12.60 12.00
N GLY A 13 -22.26 11.47 12.01
CA GLY A 13 -23.26 11.11 10.99
C GLY A 13 -22.65 10.82 9.60
N ILE A 14 -21.35 10.59 9.50
CA ILE A 14 -20.67 10.33 8.23
C ILE A 14 -20.77 8.84 7.89
N PRO A 15 -21.40 8.46 6.77
CA PRO A 15 -21.46 7.07 6.35
C PRO A 15 -20.08 6.61 5.88
N MET A 16 -19.46 5.70 6.63
CA MET A 16 -18.24 5.00 6.21
C MET A 16 -18.53 3.54 5.91
N MET A 17 -17.75 2.92 5.02
CA MET A 17 -17.88 1.51 4.63
C MET A 17 -18.06 0.53 5.81
N PRO A 18 -17.32 0.65 6.93
CA PRO A 18 -17.54 -0.20 8.10
C PRO A 18 -18.91 -0.05 8.76
N ASN A 19 -19.54 1.11 8.65
CA ASN A 19 -20.81 1.46 9.28
C ASN A 19 -22.00 1.07 8.39
N VAL A 20 -21.80 1.07 7.07
CA VAL A 20 -22.84 0.77 6.08
C VAL A 20 -22.83 -0.71 5.68
N ALA A 21 -21.66 -1.27 5.38
CA ALA A 21 -21.51 -2.63 4.86
C ALA A 21 -20.83 -3.60 5.85
N GLY A 22 -20.52 -3.12 7.06
CA GLY A 22 -19.87 -3.90 8.11
C GLY A 22 -18.35 -3.95 8.02
N LYS A 23 -17.72 -4.14 9.19
CA LYS A 23 -16.25 -4.24 9.33
C LYS A 23 -15.66 -5.42 8.54
N ALA A 24 -16.38 -6.54 8.46
CA ALA A 24 -15.95 -7.73 7.72
C ALA A 24 -15.85 -7.48 6.20
N SER A 25 -16.86 -6.80 5.62
CA SER A 25 -16.84 -6.42 4.20
C SER A 25 -15.67 -5.47 3.91
N THR A 26 -15.47 -4.46 4.76
CA THR A 26 -14.35 -3.52 4.62
C THR A 26 -12.99 -4.22 4.63
N ARG A 27 -12.79 -5.22 5.50
CA ARG A 27 -11.54 -5.99 5.54
C ARG A 27 -11.28 -6.79 4.26
N LYS A 28 -12.32 -7.43 3.72
CA LYS A 28 -12.22 -8.18 2.46
C LYS A 28 -11.83 -7.27 1.30
N GLN A 29 -12.41 -6.08 1.24
CA GLN A 29 -12.08 -5.10 0.21
C GLN A 29 -10.66 -4.56 0.34
N ILE A 30 -10.22 -4.26 1.58
CA ILE A 30 -8.82 -3.87 1.83
C ILE A 30 -7.87 -4.93 1.24
N PHE A 31 -8.11 -6.20 1.54
CA PHE A 31 -7.27 -7.28 1.02
C PHE A 31 -7.34 -7.41 -0.51
N ALA A 32 -8.54 -7.35 -1.09
CA ALA A 32 -8.71 -7.42 -2.55
C ALA A 32 -7.99 -6.26 -3.27
N TYR A 33 -8.09 -5.04 -2.75
CA TYR A 33 -7.37 -3.89 -3.32
C TYR A 33 -5.86 -3.98 -3.10
N SER A 34 -5.38 -4.52 -1.99
CA SER A 34 -3.95 -4.79 -1.78
C SER A 34 -3.38 -5.75 -2.81
N LEU A 35 -4.14 -6.80 -3.18
CA LEU A 35 -3.72 -7.75 -4.22
C LEU A 35 -3.64 -7.12 -5.61
N LEU A 36 -4.50 -6.14 -5.91
CA LEU A 36 -4.43 -5.39 -7.17
C LEU A 36 -3.34 -4.33 -7.15
N LEU A 37 -3.10 -3.70 -6.00
CA LEU A 37 -2.09 -2.65 -5.85
C LEU A 37 -0.67 -3.19 -6.07
N ALA A 38 -0.37 -4.39 -5.57
CA ALA A 38 0.95 -5.00 -5.69
C ALA A 38 1.46 -5.11 -7.15
N PRO A 39 0.73 -5.72 -8.11
CA PRO A 39 1.17 -5.76 -9.50
C PRO A 39 1.19 -4.36 -10.14
N ILE A 40 0.26 -3.47 -9.78
CA ILE A 40 0.24 -2.08 -10.27
C ILE A 40 1.53 -1.34 -9.88
N GLY A 41 2.05 -1.55 -8.67
CA GLY A 41 3.29 -0.94 -8.21
C GLY A 41 4.53 -1.38 -9.00
N VAL A 42 4.50 -2.59 -9.58
CA VAL A 42 5.61 -3.16 -10.38
C VAL A 42 5.53 -2.73 -11.85
N LEU A 43 4.37 -2.22 -12.33
CA LEU A 43 4.17 -1.82 -13.72
C LEU A 43 5.24 -0.87 -14.28
N PRO A 44 5.78 0.13 -13.55
CA PRO A 44 6.81 1.00 -14.09
C PRO A 44 8.06 0.25 -14.58
N TRP A 45 8.41 -0.86 -13.92
CA TRP A 45 9.49 -1.73 -14.39
C TRP A 45 9.06 -2.55 -15.62
N MET A 46 7.86 -3.14 -15.61
CA MET A 46 7.35 -3.94 -16.74
C MET A 46 7.18 -3.13 -18.02
N LEU A 47 6.86 -1.84 -17.91
CA LEU A 47 6.71 -0.91 -19.03
C LEU A 47 8.05 -0.32 -19.50
N GLY A 48 9.16 -0.64 -18.83
CA GLY A 48 10.49 -0.12 -19.17
C GLY A 48 10.77 1.32 -18.72
N PHE A 49 9.95 1.88 -17.84
CA PHE A 49 10.17 3.22 -17.27
C PHE A 49 11.13 3.24 -16.09
N ALA A 50 11.38 2.09 -15.44
CA ALA A 50 12.24 1.95 -14.28
C ALA A 50 13.16 0.73 -14.40
N SER A 51 14.26 0.73 -13.65
CA SER A 51 15.25 -0.34 -13.68
C SER A 51 14.81 -1.62 -12.95
N ALA A 52 15.58 -2.69 -13.10
CA ALA A 52 15.39 -3.94 -12.37
C ALA A 52 15.48 -3.76 -10.84
N PHE A 53 16.23 -2.77 -10.36
CA PHE A 53 16.30 -2.44 -8.93
C PHE A 53 14.94 -1.96 -8.40
N TYR A 54 14.29 -1.05 -9.11
CA TYR A 54 12.93 -0.61 -8.79
C TYR A 54 11.95 -1.79 -8.84
N GLY A 55 12.05 -2.67 -9.85
CA GLY A 55 11.19 -3.85 -9.97
C GLY A 55 11.27 -4.78 -8.76
N ILE A 56 12.47 -5.13 -8.30
CA ILE A 56 12.68 -5.99 -7.12
C ILE A 56 12.16 -5.31 -5.86
N ALA A 57 12.47 -4.02 -5.67
CA ALA A 57 12.09 -3.29 -4.47
C ALA A 57 10.57 -3.08 -4.38
N SER A 58 9.92 -2.70 -5.49
CA SER A 58 8.45 -2.55 -5.56
C SER A 58 7.72 -3.87 -5.34
N ALA A 59 8.25 -4.99 -5.85
CA ALA A 59 7.71 -6.32 -5.59
C ALA A 59 7.82 -6.70 -4.11
N ALA A 60 8.96 -6.46 -3.46
CA ALA A 60 9.16 -6.72 -2.03
C ALA A 60 8.21 -5.87 -1.16
N LEU A 61 8.09 -4.58 -1.48
CA LEU A 61 7.15 -3.67 -0.82
C LEU A 61 5.70 -4.12 -1.01
N GLY A 62 5.33 -4.57 -2.22
CA GLY A 62 4.00 -5.09 -2.53
C GLY A 62 3.67 -6.37 -1.76
N ALA A 63 4.62 -7.30 -1.64
CA ALA A 63 4.47 -8.51 -0.83
C ALA A 63 4.26 -8.18 0.66
N GLY A 64 5.04 -7.22 1.20
CA GLY A 64 4.83 -6.73 2.57
C GLY A 64 3.44 -6.10 2.77
N PHE A 65 2.96 -5.34 1.79
CA PHE A 65 1.62 -4.74 1.82
C PHE A 65 0.51 -5.80 1.88
N ILE A 66 0.63 -6.84 1.05
CA ILE A 66 -0.31 -7.98 1.05
C ILE A 66 -0.28 -8.72 2.39
N TRP A 67 0.89 -8.94 2.97
CA TRP A 67 1.02 -9.62 4.26
C TRP A 67 0.34 -8.84 5.40
N HIS A 68 0.52 -7.52 5.45
CA HIS A 68 -0.20 -6.68 6.40
C HIS A 68 -1.71 -6.69 6.17
N ALA A 69 -2.16 -6.67 4.91
CA ALA A 69 -3.58 -6.73 4.56
C ALA A 69 -4.22 -8.08 4.92
N TRP A 70 -3.49 -9.19 4.71
CA TRP A 70 -3.89 -10.52 5.16
C TRP A 70 -4.02 -10.59 6.68
N THR A 71 -3.07 -10.00 7.41
CA THR A 71 -3.11 -9.95 8.87
C THR A 71 -4.34 -9.19 9.37
N VAL A 72 -4.72 -8.10 8.70
CA VAL A 72 -5.97 -7.36 8.98
C VAL A 72 -7.21 -8.21 8.70
N LEU A 73 -7.18 -9.06 7.68
CA LEU A 73 -8.29 -9.96 7.33
C LEU A 73 -8.49 -11.07 8.38
N VAL A 74 -7.39 -11.64 8.91
CA VAL A 74 -7.42 -12.80 9.81
C VAL A 74 -7.56 -12.42 11.29
N VAL A 75 -6.88 -11.38 11.78
CA VAL A 75 -6.83 -11.00 13.21
C VAL A 75 -8.02 -10.09 13.61
N ALA A 76 -9.15 -10.32 12.96
CA ALA A 76 -10.23 -9.38 12.75
C ALA A 76 -11.07 -8.97 14.00
N ASP A 77 -11.04 -9.74 15.08
CA ASP A 77 -12.19 -9.74 16.00
C ASP A 77 -12.03 -8.93 17.28
N LYS A 78 -10.82 -8.49 17.67
CA LYS A 78 -10.65 -7.72 18.93
C LYS A 78 -9.66 -6.57 18.90
N GLU A 79 -8.73 -6.50 17.95
CA GLU A 79 -7.68 -5.48 17.98
C GLU A 79 -7.70 -4.54 16.77
N THR A 80 -7.63 -3.23 17.04
CA THR A 80 -7.41 -2.19 16.01
C THR A 80 -5.94 -2.08 15.60
N LYS A 81 -5.02 -2.77 16.28
CA LYS A 81 -3.57 -2.71 16.02
C LYS A 81 -3.18 -3.09 14.60
N PRO A 82 -3.68 -4.21 14.02
CA PRO A 82 -3.32 -4.58 12.64
C PRO A 82 -3.75 -3.54 11.61
N ALA A 83 -4.93 -2.93 11.80
CA ALA A 83 -5.42 -1.89 10.89
C ALA A 83 -4.62 -0.59 10.98
N LYS A 84 -4.07 -0.25 12.15
CA LYS A 84 -3.14 0.87 12.33
C LYS A 84 -1.77 0.57 11.69
N ALA A 85 -1.26 -0.65 11.88
CA ALA A 85 0.00 -1.09 11.29
C ALA A 85 -0.07 -1.06 9.75
N LEU A 86 -1.12 -1.60 9.15
CA LEU A 86 -1.34 -1.54 7.70
C LEU A 86 -1.42 -0.09 7.20
N PHE A 87 -2.08 0.80 7.95
CA PHE A 87 -2.15 2.21 7.58
C PHE A 87 -0.79 2.90 7.62
N ALA A 88 -0.01 2.69 8.68
CA ALA A 88 1.35 3.22 8.76
C ALA A 88 2.25 2.66 7.64
N PHE A 89 2.16 1.34 7.39
CA PHE A 89 2.86 0.70 6.30
C PHE A 89 2.44 1.25 4.94
N SER A 90 1.16 1.61 4.74
CA SER A 90 0.71 2.19 3.47
C SER A 90 1.31 3.56 3.17
N ILE A 91 1.51 4.38 4.20
CA ILE A 91 2.20 5.67 4.07
C ILE A 91 3.66 5.42 3.73
N PHE A 92 4.32 4.54 4.49
CA PHE A 92 5.71 4.16 4.22
C PHE A 92 5.90 3.59 2.81
N TYR A 93 5.02 2.67 2.38
CA TYR A 93 5.00 2.08 1.05
C TYR A 93 4.95 3.16 -0.03
N LEU A 94 4.04 4.13 0.10
CA LEU A 94 3.89 5.22 -0.86
C LEU A 94 5.14 6.10 -0.92
N PHE A 95 5.70 6.46 0.22
CA PHE A 95 6.95 7.24 0.27
C PHE A 95 8.12 6.45 -0.31
N ALA A 96 8.26 5.18 0.05
CA ALA A 96 9.34 4.32 -0.39
C ALA A 96 9.30 4.10 -1.91
N ILE A 97 8.13 3.79 -2.47
CA ILE A 97 8.02 3.50 -3.91
C ILE A 97 8.37 4.74 -4.75
N PHE A 98 7.95 5.94 -4.34
CA PHE A 98 8.31 7.18 -5.01
C PHE A 98 9.77 7.56 -4.81
N ALA A 99 10.32 7.40 -3.60
CA ALA A 99 11.72 7.68 -3.33
C ALA A 99 12.65 6.78 -4.15
N ILE A 100 12.32 5.49 -4.24
CA ILE A 100 13.08 4.52 -5.06
C ILE A 100 12.96 4.86 -6.54
N LEU A 101 11.76 5.18 -7.03
CA LEU A 101 11.57 5.59 -8.43
C LEU A 101 12.38 6.85 -8.78
N LEU A 102 12.40 7.83 -7.88
CA LEU A 102 13.16 9.07 -8.06
C LEU A 102 14.67 8.81 -8.04
N ALA A 103 15.14 8.03 -7.07
CA ALA A 103 16.54 7.64 -6.98
C ALA A 103 17.00 6.88 -8.23
N ASP A 104 16.17 5.94 -8.71
CA ASP A 104 16.41 5.17 -9.93
C ASP A 104 16.52 6.10 -11.14
N THR A 105 15.54 6.98 -11.33
CA THR A 105 15.51 7.94 -12.45
C THR A 105 16.73 8.88 -12.44
N VAL A 106 17.11 9.39 -11.26
CA VAL A 106 18.27 10.27 -11.10
C VAL A 106 19.56 9.51 -11.38
N ALA A 107 19.72 8.30 -10.86
CA ALA A 107 20.90 7.48 -11.08
C ALA A 107 21.07 7.12 -12.57
N THR A 108 19.99 6.69 -13.24
CA THR A 108 20.02 6.38 -14.68
C THR A 108 20.39 7.62 -15.50
N ARG A 109 19.77 8.78 -15.21
CA ARG A 109 20.09 10.03 -15.93
C ARG A 109 21.53 10.50 -15.68
N ALA A 110 22.03 10.41 -14.44
CA ALA A 110 23.40 10.77 -14.10
C ALA A 110 24.42 9.89 -14.84
N PHE A 111 24.17 8.58 -14.90
CA PHE A 111 24.99 7.65 -15.68
C PHE A 111 25.01 7.99 -17.17
N MET A 112 23.85 8.32 -17.75
CA MET A 112 23.77 8.72 -19.17
C MET A 112 24.51 10.04 -19.44
N SER A 113 24.50 11.00 -18.51
CA SER A 113 25.20 12.28 -18.66
C SER A 113 26.72 12.20 -18.44
N ALA A 114 27.21 11.19 -17.72
CA ALA A 114 28.63 11.01 -17.43
C ALA A 114 29.36 10.14 -18.47
N GLY A 115 28.62 9.46 -19.34
CA GLY A 115 29.15 8.53 -20.34
C GLY A 115 29.14 9.04 -21.79
N GLY A 116 28.83 10.33 -22.02
CA GLY A 116 28.88 10.99 -23.33
C GLY A 116 29.88 12.14 -23.33
#